data_AF-A0A2N5ZRI4-F1
#
_entry.id   AF-A0A2N5ZRI4-F1
#
_cell.length_a   1.000
_cell.length_b   1.000
_cell.length_c   1.000
_cell.angle_alpha   90.00
_cell.angle_beta   90.00
_cell.angle_gamma   90.00
#
_symmetry.space_group_name_H-M   'P 1'
#
loop_
_entity.id
_entity.type
_entity.pdbx_description
1 polymer ?
#
loop_
_entity_poly.entity_id
_entity_poly.type
_entity_poly.pdbx_seq_one_letter_code
_entity_poly.pdbx_strand_id
1 'polypeptide(L)'
;MIKDFTGQVLGLFFYTPNRTLEPIGKIWYTNTVNKYKCMYRKIIKWIIIIIVTVIFLVALAGIYKFNYLANKEGYDVDGNKIKVENIISKIEEGQDNIISWEEAIVVINSGLVESVFQTHGLDVSIEIEGGKILKTKEPFIDDIFDEIDKCGEKCDNIVLATE
;
A
#
# COMPACT_ATOMS: atom_id res chain seq x y z
N MET A 1 -59.64 -12.06 -52.49
CA MET A 1 -60.92 -11.32 -52.46
C MET A 1 -60.57 -9.88 -52.05
N ILE A 2 -60.03 -9.06 -52.96
CA ILE A 2 -60.68 -7.96 -53.74
C ILE A 2 -61.42 -7.00 -52.77
N LYS A 3 -61.16 -5.68 -52.62
CA LYS A 3 -60.96 -4.55 -53.56
C LYS A 3 -60.19 -3.42 -52.83
N ASP A 4 -59.18 -2.80 -53.44
CA ASP A 4 -59.25 -1.52 -54.18
C ASP A 4 -60.07 -0.41 -53.51
N PHE A 5 -59.42 0.70 -53.15
CA PHE A 5 -60.00 2.03 -53.33
C PHE A 5 -58.92 3.07 -53.62
N THR A 6 -58.88 3.46 -54.89
CA THR A 6 -58.22 4.62 -55.46
C THR A 6 -58.92 5.91 -55.01
N GLY A 7 -58.16 6.98 -54.85
CA GLY A 7 -58.70 8.31 -54.57
C GLY A 7 -57.70 9.40 -54.94
N GLN A 8 -57.69 9.76 -56.23
CA GLN A 8 -57.09 10.99 -56.74
C GLN A 8 -57.79 12.21 -56.13
N VAL A 9 -57.02 13.17 -55.62
CA VAL A 9 -57.49 14.56 -55.48
C VAL A 9 -56.52 15.48 -56.20
N LEU A 10 -57.04 16.05 -57.28
CA LEU A 10 -56.45 17.07 -58.11
C LEU A 10 -56.26 18.37 -57.32
N GLY A 11 -55.03 18.88 -57.38
CA GLY A 11 -54.67 20.25 -57.72
C GLY A 11 -55.48 21.41 -57.15
N LEU A 12 -54.84 22.17 -56.26
CA LEU A 12 -54.94 23.63 -56.23
C LEU A 12 -53.55 24.21 -56.04
N PHE A 13 -52.95 24.59 -57.17
CA PHE A 13 -51.77 25.44 -57.25
C PHE A 13 -52.13 26.82 -56.69
N PHE A 14 -51.73 27.10 -55.45
CA PHE A 14 -51.64 28.48 -54.98
C PHE A 14 -50.23 28.99 -55.24
N TYR A 15 -50.11 29.75 -56.33
CA TYR A 15 -48.97 30.58 -56.66
C TYR A 15 -48.82 31.63 -55.55
N THR A 16 -47.88 31.42 -54.62
CA THR A 16 -47.52 32.43 -53.63
C THR A 16 -46.31 33.22 -54.13
N PRO A 17 -46.33 34.56 -54.04
CA PRO A 17 -45.27 35.39 -54.59
C PRO A 17 -44.00 35.21 -53.78
N ASN A 18 -42.92 34.97 -54.51
CA ASN A 18 -41.54 34.91 -54.06
C ASN A 18 -41.18 36.20 -53.31
N ARG A 19 -41.35 36.21 -51.98
CA ARG A 19 -40.89 37.30 -51.11
C ARG A 19 -39.65 36.76 -50.39
N THR A 20 -38.48 37.12 -50.91
CA THR A 20 -37.18 36.87 -50.29
C THR A 20 -37.11 37.60 -48.95
N LEU A 21 -37.47 36.89 -47.88
CA LEU A 21 -37.19 37.29 -46.51
C LEU A 21 -35.71 37.05 -46.26
N GLU A 22 -34.92 38.10 -46.33
CA GLU A 22 -33.55 38.08 -45.81
C GLU A 22 -33.57 37.73 -44.31
N PRO A 23 -32.73 36.80 -43.85
CA PRO A 23 -32.70 36.41 -42.44
C PRO A 23 -31.95 37.46 -41.61
N ILE A 24 -32.69 38.45 -41.07
CA ILE A 24 -32.18 39.50 -40.15
C ILE A 24 -31.78 38.93 -38.76
N GLY A 25 -31.69 37.60 -38.59
CA GLY A 25 -31.51 36.93 -37.30
C GLY A 25 -30.19 36.18 -37.10
N LYS A 26 -29.25 36.18 -38.05
CA LYS A 26 -28.06 35.30 -37.98
C LYS A 26 -26.82 35.90 -37.30
N ILE A 27 -26.82 37.18 -36.93
CA ILE A 27 -25.58 37.86 -36.49
C ILE A 27 -25.38 37.80 -34.96
N TRP A 28 -26.44 37.58 -34.16
CA TRP A 28 -26.31 37.63 -32.70
C TRP A 28 -25.98 36.29 -32.02
N TYR A 29 -26.03 35.16 -32.74
CA TYR A 29 -25.92 33.83 -32.13
C TYR A 29 -24.53 33.20 -32.14
N THR A 30 -23.57 33.73 -32.91
CA THR A 30 -22.25 33.09 -33.08
C THR A 30 -21.20 33.57 -32.07
N ASN A 31 -21.44 34.69 -31.38
CA ASN A 31 -20.46 35.28 -30.47
C ASN A 31 -20.49 34.71 -29.04
N THR A 32 -21.64 34.15 -28.62
CA THR A 32 -21.79 33.57 -27.27
C THR A 32 -21.17 32.17 -27.21
N VAL A 33 -21.35 31.33 -28.23
CA VAL A 33 -20.90 29.92 -28.26
C VAL A 33 -19.38 29.75 -28.09
N ASN A 34 -18.58 30.67 -28.64
CA ASN A 34 -17.11 30.63 -28.51
C ASN A 34 -16.61 31.04 -27.11
N LYS A 35 -17.34 31.89 -26.39
CA LYS A 35 -16.97 32.33 -25.04
C LYS A 35 -17.06 31.19 -24.03
N TYR A 36 -18.09 30.34 -24.13
CA TYR A 36 -18.27 29.19 -23.23
C TYR A 36 -17.22 28.09 -23.46
N LYS A 37 -16.75 27.90 -24.70
CA LYS A 37 -15.71 26.90 -25.05
C LYS A 37 -14.36 27.21 -24.40
N CYS A 38 -14.00 28.49 -24.30
CA CYS A 38 -12.76 28.95 -23.66
C CYS A 38 -12.82 28.78 -22.13
N MET A 39 -13.97 29.06 -21.52
CA MET A 39 -14.18 28.92 -20.07
C MET A 39 -14.20 27.45 -19.64
N TYR A 40 -14.85 26.58 -20.42
CA TYR A 40 -14.93 25.14 -20.16
C TYR A 40 -13.56 24.44 -20.17
N ARG A 41 -12.65 24.84 -21.07
CA ARG A 41 -11.29 24.29 -21.13
C ARG A 41 -10.46 24.61 -19.87
N LYS A 42 -10.71 25.76 -19.21
CA LYS A 42 -10.05 26.10 -17.95
C LYS A 42 -10.59 25.25 -16.80
N ILE A 43 -11.91 25.08 -16.74
CA ILE A 43 -12.58 24.29 -15.67
C ILE A 43 -12.15 22.82 -15.74
N ILE A 44 -12.12 22.19 -16.93
CA ILE A 44 -11.68 20.79 -17.07
C ILE A 44 -10.25 20.59 -16.57
N LYS A 45 -9.34 21.53 -16.88
CA LYS A 45 -7.94 21.42 -16.42
C LYS A 45 -7.85 21.38 -14.89
N TRP A 46 -8.63 22.21 -14.20
CA TRP A 46 -8.68 22.19 -12.73
C TRP A 46 -9.26 20.89 -12.17
N ILE A 47 -10.32 20.36 -12.78
CA ILE A 47 -10.91 19.08 -12.37
C ILE A 47 -9.89 17.94 -12.49
N ILE A 48 -9.16 17.87 -13.61
CA ILE A 48 -8.11 16.85 -13.81
C ILE A 48 -7.00 16.99 -12.75
N ILE A 49 -6.55 18.21 -12.48
CA ILE A 49 -5.52 18.47 -11.45
C ILE A 49 -5.99 17.99 -10.07
N ILE A 50 -7.24 18.28 -9.70
CA ILE A 50 -7.80 17.85 -8.41
C ILE A 50 -7.86 16.32 -8.33
N ILE A 51 -8.36 15.65 -9.38
CA ILE A 51 -8.44 14.18 -9.41
C ILE A 51 -7.06 13.55 -9.27
N VAL A 52 -6.07 14.03 -10.03
CA VAL A 52 -4.69 13.54 -9.97
C VAL A 52 -4.10 13.75 -8.57
N THR A 53 -4.36 14.91 -7.96
CA THR A 53 -3.89 15.23 -6.61
C THR A 53 -4.48 14.27 -5.57
N VAL A 54 -5.78 13.98 -5.65
CA VAL A 54 -6.43 13.03 -4.74
C VAL A 54 -5.85 11.62 -4.90
N ILE A 55 -5.66 11.15 -6.14
CA ILE A 55 -5.06 9.83 -6.40
C ILE A 55 -3.64 9.77 -5.83
N PHE A 56 -2.85 10.83 -6.03
CA PHE A 56 -1.49 10.92 -5.50
C PHE A 56 -1.46 10.86 -3.97
N LEU A 57 -2.36 11.56 -3.28
CA LEU A 57 -2.47 11.51 -1.82
C LEU A 57 -2.85 10.11 -1.31
N VAL A 58 -3.75 9.39 -2.00
CA VAL A 58 -4.09 8.00 -1.64
C VAL A 58 -2.89 7.08 -1.81
N ALA A 59 -2.12 7.22 -2.90
CA ALA A 59 -0.90 6.45 -3.11
C ALA A 59 0.14 6.72 -2.02
N LEU A 60 0.38 8.00 -1.67
CA LEU A 60 1.27 8.37 -0.58
C LEU A 60 0.82 7.79 0.77
N ALA A 61 -0.48 7.84 1.08
CA ALA A 61 -1.03 7.25 2.30
C ALA A 61 -0.85 5.72 2.33
N GLY A 62 -1.01 5.05 1.18
CA GLY A 62 -0.73 3.62 1.04
C GLY A 62 0.74 3.30 1.32
N ILE A 63 1.66 3.96 0.62
CA ILE A 63 3.11 3.76 0.79
C ILE A 63 3.52 4.05 2.25
N TYR A 64 3.00 5.12 2.85
CA TYR A 64 3.25 5.45 4.25
C TYR A 64 2.77 4.34 5.21
N LYS A 65 1.56 3.80 5.01
CA LYS A 65 1.02 2.71 5.83
C LYS A 65 1.85 1.44 5.69
N PHE A 66 2.24 1.07 4.47
CA PHE A 66 3.09 -0.11 4.24
C PHE A 66 4.47 0.05 4.88
N ASN A 67 5.12 1.20 4.70
CA ASN A 67 6.41 1.49 5.31
C ASN A 67 6.34 1.49 6.85
N TYR A 68 5.25 2.02 7.42
CA TYR A 68 5.03 2.01 8.87
C TYR A 68 4.84 0.59 9.42
N LEU A 69 4.13 -0.28 8.68
CA LEU A 69 3.93 -1.67 9.11
C LEU A 69 5.18 -2.53 8.95
N ALA A 70 5.97 -2.29 7.90
CA ALA A 70 7.23 -2.99 7.66
C ALA A 70 8.31 -2.66 8.71
N ASN A 71 8.23 -1.51 9.38
CA ASN A 71 9.22 -1.07 10.37
C ASN A 71 8.82 -1.39 11.83
N LYS A 72 7.81 -2.24 12.05
CA LYS A 72 7.46 -2.65 13.42
C LYS A 72 8.25 -3.88 13.81
N GLU A 73 9.05 -3.74 14.86
CA GLU A 73 9.73 -4.85 15.52
C GLU A 73 8.71 -5.87 16.08
N GLY A 74 9.07 -7.16 16.03
CA GLY A 74 8.27 -8.26 16.59
C GLY A 74 7.11 -8.78 15.72
N TYR A 75 7.11 -8.46 14.43
CA TYR A 75 6.21 -9.06 13.43
C TYR A 75 7.01 -9.84 12.39
N ASP A 76 6.48 -10.98 11.94
CA ASP A 76 7.07 -11.75 10.84
C ASP A 76 6.79 -11.08 9.47
N VAL A 77 7.39 -11.63 8.41
CA VAL A 77 7.18 -11.16 7.02
C VAL A 77 5.73 -11.25 6.55
N ASP A 78 4.90 -12.06 7.21
CA ASP A 78 3.48 -12.26 6.91
C ASP A 78 2.56 -11.35 7.76
N GLY A 79 3.13 -10.56 8.67
CA GLY A 79 2.41 -9.66 9.56
C GLY A 79 1.79 -10.31 10.79
N ASN A 80 2.19 -11.54 11.15
CA ASN A 80 1.82 -12.17 12.41
C ASN A 80 2.76 -11.73 13.54
N LYS A 81 2.24 -11.67 14.76
CA LYS A 81 3.03 -11.32 15.94
C LYS A 81 3.91 -12.50 16.35
N ILE A 82 5.23 -12.29 16.39
CA ILE A 82 6.18 -13.27 16.88
C ILE A 82 6.00 -13.38 18.39
N LYS A 83 5.80 -14.60 18.86
CA LYS A 83 5.47 -14.95 20.24
C LYS A 83 6.48 -15.99 20.72
N VAL A 84 7.11 -15.73 21.85
CA VAL A 84 8.15 -16.60 22.40
C VAL A 84 7.60 -18.00 22.66
N GLU A 85 6.33 -18.11 23.08
CA GLU A 85 5.67 -19.39 23.29
C GLU A 85 5.63 -20.28 22.03
N ASN A 86 5.47 -19.69 20.84
CA ASN A 86 5.43 -20.43 19.58
C ASN A 86 6.82 -20.90 19.15
N ILE A 87 7.86 -20.12 19.46
CA ILE A 87 9.25 -20.48 19.16
C ILE A 87 9.65 -21.67 20.04
N ILE A 88 9.35 -21.60 21.34
CA ILE A 88 9.66 -22.66 22.29
C ILE A 88 8.92 -23.96 21.94
N SER A 89 7.63 -23.88 21.57
CA SER A 89 6.87 -25.08 21.19
C SER A 89 7.44 -25.74 19.93
N LYS A 90 7.87 -24.95 18.95
CA LYS A 90 8.48 -25.45 17.70
C LYS A 90 9.77 -26.26 17.95
N ILE A 91 10.55 -25.87 18.96
CA ILE A 91 11.77 -26.57 19.38
C ILE A 91 11.43 -27.88 20.11
N GLU A 92 10.39 -27.86 20.95
CA GLU A 92 9.93 -29.06 21.65
C GLU A 92 9.37 -30.13 20.69
N GLU A 93 8.86 -29.70 19.54
CA GLU A 93 8.41 -30.57 18.45
C GLU A 93 9.57 -31.20 17.64
N GLY A 94 10.83 -30.93 18.02
CA GLY A 94 12.01 -31.55 17.43
C GLY A 94 12.42 -30.94 16.08
N GLN A 95 12.00 -29.72 15.79
CA GLN A 95 12.50 -28.95 14.66
C GLN A 95 13.89 -28.37 14.96
N ASP A 96 14.69 -28.10 13.92
CA ASP A 96 16.01 -27.49 14.09
C ASP A 96 15.95 -26.23 14.96
N ASN A 97 16.89 -26.08 15.89
CA ASN A 97 16.99 -24.92 16.77
C ASN A 97 17.46 -23.64 16.04
N ILE A 98 17.30 -23.59 14.71
CA ILE A 98 17.68 -22.47 13.88
C ILE A 98 16.50 -21.52 13.79
N ILE A 99 16.68 -20.30 14.28
CA ILE A 99 15.67 -19.24 14.31
C ILE A 99 16.11 -18.07 13.44
N SER A 100 15.16 -17.27 12.95
CA SER A 100 15.48 -16.04 12.25
C SER A 100 16.07 -15.00 13.21
N TRP A 101 16.73 -13.99 12.65
CA TRP A 101 17.29 -12.89 13.43
C TRP A 101 16.20 -12.13 14.21
N GLU A 102 15.04 -11.93 13.59
CA GLU A 102 13.90 -11.25 14.21
C GLU A 102 13.31 -12.07 15.37
N GLU A 103 13.23 -13.40 15.21
CA GLU A 103 12.84 -14.32 16.28
C GLU A 103 13.83 -14.24 17.45
N ALA A 104 15.13 -14.15 17.17
CA ALA A 104 16.17 -14.02 18.18
C ALA A 104 16.04 -12.74 19.01
N ILE A 105 15.81 -11.59 18.36
CA ILE A 105 15.57 -10.31 19.05
C ILE A 105 14.35 -10.40 19.98
N VAL A 106 13.27 -11.07 19.55
CA VAL A 106 12.07 -11.26 20.37
C VAL A 106 12.36 -12.12 21.60
N VAL A 107 13.18 -13.16 21.44
CA VAL A 107 13.62 -14.02 22.55
C VAL A 107 14.49 -13.25 23.53
N ILE A 108 15.44 -12.43 23.07
CA ILE A 108 16.30 -11.61 23.93
C ILE A 108 15.48 -10.62 24.75
N ASN A 109 14.61 -9.86 24.08
CA ASN A 109 13.74 -8.88 24.73
C ASN A 109 12.68 -9.50 25.66
N SER A 110 12.53 -10.83 25.66
CA SER A 110 11.67 -11.53 26.60
C SER A 110 12.27 -11.63 28.01
N GLY A 111 13.60 -11.53 28.14
CA GLY A 111 14.32 -11.67 29.41
C GLY A 111 14.49 -13.12 29.90
N LEU A 112 14.24 -14.13 29.04
CA LEU A 112 14.41 -15.56 29.35
C LEU A 112 15.80 -16.11 28.96
N VAL A 113 16.70 -15.24 28.50
CA VAL A 113 18.02 -15.61 28.00
C VAL A 113 19.01 -15.64 29.16
N GLU A 114 19.78 -16.72 29.26
CA GLU A 114 20.84 -16.88 30.27
C GLU A 114 22.21 -16.48 29.69
N SER A 115 22.51 -16.88 28.46
CA SER A 115 23.79 -16.58 27.81
C SER A 115 23.65 -16.35 26.30
N VAL A 116 24.55 -15.53 25.76
CA VAL A 116 24.66 -15.25 24.33
C VAL A 116 26.12 -15.39 23.92
N PHE A 117 26.35 -16.21 22.90
CA PHE A 117 27.65 -16.48 22.33
C PHE A 117 27.68 -16.10 20.86
N GLN A 118 28.63 -15.27 20.47
CA GLN A 118 28.84 -14.82 19.08
C GLN A 118 30.18 -15.32 18.56
N THR A 119 30.23 -15.72 17.28
CA THR A 119 31.48 -16.08 16.59
C THR A 119 31.84 -15.05 15.54
N HIS A 120 33.10 -15.01 15.11
CA HIS A 120 33.55 -14.27 13.91
C HIS A 120 32.76 -14.56 12.62
N GLY A 121 32.02 -15.67 12.56
CA GLY A 121 31.18 -16.05 11.42
C GLY A 121 29.81 -15.37 11.35
N LEU A 122 29.50 -14.48 12.31
CA LEU A 122 28.16 -13.94 12.60
C LEU A 122 27.18 -14.99 13.12
N ASP A 123 27.66 -16.20 13.44
CA ASP A 123 26.82 -17.22 14.05
C ASP A 123 26.64 -16.89 15.53
N VAL A 124 25.39 -16.78 15.95
CA VAL A 124 24.99 -16.48 17.32
C VAL A 124 24.27 -17.68 17.91
N SER A 125 24.71 -18.07 19.11
CA SER A 125 24.07 -19.10 19.93
C SER A 125 23.49 -18.45 21.18
N ILE A 126 22.19 -18.64 21.40
CA ILE A 126 21.45 -18.06 22.52
C ILE A 126 21.00 -19.21 23.41
N GLU A 127 21.44 -19.21 24.66
CA GLU A 127 20.99 -20.17 25.66
C GLU A 127 19.83 -19.54 26.46
N ILE A 128 18.70 -20.24 26.48
CA ILE A 128 17.52 -19.85 27.26
C ILE A 128 17.39 -20.74 28.49
N GLU A 129 16.56 -20.29 29.44
CA GLU A 129 16.25 -21.06 30.65
C GLU A 129 15.92 -22.53 30.35
N GLY A 130 16.59 -23.43 31.06
CA GLY A 130 16.48 -24.88 30.86
C GLY A 130 17.48 -25.48 29.87
N GLY A 131 18.52 -24.73 29.48
CA GLY A 131 19.67 -25.22 28.72
C GLY A 131 19.38 -25.49 27.24
N LYS A 132 18.30 -24.92 26.70
CA LYS A 132 18.01 -25.00 25.25
C LYS A 132 18.86 -23.96 24.53
N ILE A 133 19.50 -24.38 23.45
CA ILE A 133 20.37 -23.52 22.63
C ILE A 133 19.69 -23.22 21.30
N LEU A 134 19.42 -21.95 21.06
CA LEU A 134 18.93 -21.40 19.78
C LEU A 134 20.11 -20.92 18.96
N LYS A 135 20.04 -21.09 17.64
CA LYS A 135 21.06 -20.64 16.71
C LYS A 135 20.46 -19.67 15.71
N THR A 136 21.17 -18.59 15.44
CA THR A 136 20.80 -17.64 14.40
C THR A 136 22.04 -17.05 13.75
N LYS A 137 21.83 -16.19 12.76
CA LYS A 137 22.89 -15.47 12.08
C LYS A 137 22.63 -13.97 12.12
N GLU A 138 23.60 -13.23 12.60
CA GLU A 138 23.57 -11.77 12.63
C GLU A 138 23.61 -11.17 11.22
N PRO A 139 22.90 -10.05 10.98
CA PRO A 139 23.03 -9.29 9.76
C PRO A 139 24.31 -8.46 9.72
N PHE A 140 24.70 -7.83 10.83
CA PHE A 140 25.95 -7.10 10.99
C PHE A 140 26.66 -7.47 12.30
N ILE A 141 27.97 -7.25 12.32
CA ILE A 141 28.81 -7.50 13.51
C ILE A 141 28.33 -6.61 14.65
N ASP A 142 28.23 -7.18 15.85
CA ASP A 142 27.86 -6.53 17.11
C ASP A 142 26.39 -6.11 17.23
N ASP A 143 25.53 -6.43 16.24
CA ASP A 143 24.10 -6.13 16.30
C ASP A 143 23.44 -6.78 17.53
N ILE A 144 23.87 -7.99 17.94
CA ILE A 144 23.32 -8.67 19.12
C ILE A 144 23.59 -7.91 20.40
N PHE A 145 24.77 -7.30 20.52
CA PHE A 145 25.16 -6.55 21.70
C PHE A 145 24.43 -5.21 21.76
N ASP A 146 24.27 -4.55 20.61
CA ASP A 146 23.46 -3.34 20.50
C ASP A 146 22.00 -3.58 20.91
N GLU A 147 21.41 -4.74 20.56
CA GLU A 147 20.05 -5.10 20.97
C GLU A 147 19.95 -5.44 22.46
N ILE A 148 20.96 -6.11 23.03
CA ILE A 148 21.03 -6.40 24.47
C ILE A 148 21.17 -5.11 25.28
N ASP A 149 21.99 -4.17 24.83
CA ASP A 149 22.15 -2.86 25.47
C ASP A 149 20.84 -2.04 25.44
N LYS A 150 20.05 -2.15 24.36
CA LYS A 150 18.73 -1.52 24.27
C LYS A 150 17.68 -2.15 25.18
N CYS A 151 17.80 -3.45 25.47
CA CYS A 151 16.86 -4.19 26.31
C CYS A 151 16.84 -3.69 27.77
N GLY A 152 17.97 -3.17 28.27
CA GLY A 152 18.10 -2.59 29.62
C GLY A 152 17.99 -3.63 30.74
N GLU A 153 17.39 -3.25 31.87
CA GLU A 153 17.41 -4.03 33.15
C GLU A 153 17.03 -5.52 33.02
N LYS A 154 16.20 -5.88 32.03
CA LYS A 154 15.79 -7.26 31.80
C LYS A 154 16.92 -8.15 31.29
N CYS A 155 17.89 -7.56 30.61
CA CYS A 155 19.00 -8.24 29.96
C CYS A 155 20.33 -8.06 30.72
N ASP A 156 20.34 -7.36 31.86
CA ASP A 156 21.54 -7.05 32.65
C ASP A 156 22.31 -8.29 33.14
N ASN A 157 21.63 -9.43 33.29
CA ASN A 157 22.24 -10.68 33.80
C ASN A 157 22.65 -11.65 32.69
N ILE A 158 22.51 -11.27 31.41
CA ILE A 158 22.89 -12.14 30.30
C ILE A 158 24.40 -12.26 30.24
N VAL A 159 24.90 -13.50 30.22
CA VAL A 159 26.34 -13.77 30.03
C VAL A 159 26.69 -13.61 28.56
N LEU A 160 27.58 -12.67 28.24
CA LEU A 160 28.05 -12.43 26.87
C LEU A 160 29.41 -13.11 26.65
N ALA A 161 29.56 -13.82 25.53
CA ALA A 161 30.81 -14.44 25.13
C ALA A 161 31.04 -14.31 23.62
N THR A 162 32.31 -14.16 23.22
CA THR A 162 32.73 -14.01 21.82
C THR A 162 33.92 -14.91 21.50
N GLU A 163 33.95 -15.51 20.32
CA GLU A 163 35.10 -16.23 19.75
C GLU A 163 35.62 -15.59 18.46
#